data_AF-A0A7S0DQY1-F1
#
_entry.id   AF-A0A7S0DQY1-F1
#
_cell.length_a   1.000
_cell.length_b   1.000
_cell.length_c   1.000
_cell.angle_alpha   90.00
_cell.angle_beta   90.00
_cell.angle_gamma   90.00
#
_symmetry.space_group_name_H-M   'P 1'
#
loop_
_entity.id
_entity.type
_entity.pdbx_description
1 polymer ?
#
loop_
_entity_poly.entity_id
_entity_poly.type
_entity_poly.pdbx_seq_one_letter_code
_entity_poly.pdbx_strand_id
1 'polypeptide(L)'
;RFRQSAFLRQPMVAAVGGRSPPLIPPLAAFAFFWSHVALFHTLPPLLRSGWRSNLYAIPLTVLSLSCLAFPSLFRGTLLLFWVVVNLSFLLARGSVSNHILMELCMCAAVITSIVASAIGTAREGQEAKTQYYLGRCLRKQLGALYIISAIHKMNTGFFDPQKSCSSQIIAITTIQLLPKSLVKFAIPGQLTYTAPLMGLLIEIVMGLGLLSTRSDVLRITTVIAQAFHVMLALPLPPSSFYPFSALCLLAFIPIHAEAFSKALQNHWREAVCIFALMCPLMYYWG
;
A
#
# COMPACT_ATOMS: atom_id res chain seq x y z
N ARG A 1 -12.22 -32.87 9.52
CA ARG A 1 -11.33 -33.56 8.55
C ARG A 1 -10.85 -32.55 7.52
N PHE A 2 -9.79 -31.80 7.82
CA PHE A 2 -9.19 -30.81 6.91
C PHE A 2 -8.10 -31.50 6.09
N ARG A 3 -8.21 -31.47 4.76
CA ARG A 3 -7.15 -31.93 3.84
C ARG A 3 -5.96 -30.98 3.94
N GLN A 4 -4.91 -31.45 4.60
CA GLN A 4 -3.54 -31.02 4.36
C GLN A 4 -3.04 -31.59 3.02
N SER A 5 -1.98 -30.97 2.50
CA SER A 5 -1.10 -31.41 1.41
C SER A 5 -1.54 -31.11 -0.03
N ALA A 6 -1.21 -29.89 -0.47
CA ALA A 6 -0.77 -29.64 -1.85
C ALA A 6 0.32 -28.55 -1.85
N PHE A 7 1.30 -28.69 -0.95
CA PHE A 7 2.54 -27.94 -1.05
C PHE A 7 3.46 -28.73 -1.99
N LEU A 8 3.51 -28.28 -3.25
CA LEU A 8 4.64 -28.38 -4.16
C LEU A 8 5.28 -29.78 -4.37
N ARG A 9 4.66 -30.61 -5.21
CA ARG A 9 5.44 -31.39 -6.18
C ARG A 9 5.50 -30.58 -7.46
N GLN A 10 6.56 -29.77 -7.62
CA GLN A 10 6.84 -29.19 -8.94
C GLN A 10 7.32 -30.34 -9.85
N PRO A 11 6.77 -30.47 -11.07
CA PRO A 11 7.33 -31.39 -12.05
C PRO A 11 8.75 -30.91 -12.39
N MET A 12 9.73 -31.80 -12.20
CA MET A 12 11.07 -31.65 -12.77
C MET A 12 10.94 -31.73 -14.30
N VAL A 13 10.61 -30.60 -14.92
CA VAL A 13 10.84 -30.41 -16.36
C VAL A 13 12.33 -30.13 -16.51
N ALA A 14 13.03 -31.04 -17.18
CA ALA A 14 14.45 -30.92 -17.48
C ALA A 14 14.70 -29.59 -18.20
N ALA A 15 15.50 -28.74 -17.55
CA ALA A 15 15.79 -27.39 -17.97
C ALA A 15 16.77 -27.37 -19.14
N VAL A 16 16.34 -26.83 -20.28
CA VAL A 16 17.24 -26.25 -21.27
C VAL A 16 17.53 -24.81 -20.82
N GLY A 17 18.69 -24.60 -20.20
CA GLY A 17 19.52 -23.37 -20.28
C GLY A 17 18.97 -22.00 -19.86
N GLY A 18 17.69 -21.82 -19.53
CA GLY A 18 17.12 -20.54 -19.11
C GLY A 18 16.87 -20.52 -17.60
N ARG A 19 17.80 -19.97 -16.81
CA ARG A 19 17.56 -19.79 -15.36
C ARG A 19 16.40 -18.80 -15.19
N SER A 20 15.24 -19.30 -14.76
CA SER A 20 14.14 -18.44 -14.35
C SER A 20 14.64 -17.47 -13.27
N PRO A 21 14.20 -16.19 -13.29
CA PRO A 21 14.63 -15.21 -12.30
C PRO A 21 14.28 -15.69 -10.88
N PRO A 22 15.11 -15.35 -9.88
CA PRO A 22 14.84 -15.73 -8.49
C PRO A 22 13.49 -15.15 -8.04
N LEU A 23 12.67 -15.99 -7.39
CA LEU A 23 11.35 -15.60 -6.89
C LEU A 23 11.53 -14.65 -5.71
N ILE A 24 11.13 -13.38 -5.87
CA ILE A 24 11.17 -12.40 -4.78
C ILE A 24 10.06 -12.73 -3.77
N PRO A 25 10.38 -12.96 -2.48
CA PRO A 25 9.38 -13.22 -1.46
C PRO A 25 8.45 -12.01 -1.28
N PRO A 26 7.12 -12.20 -1.13
CA PRO A 26 6.17 -11.10 -0.94
C PRO A 26 6.49 -10.22 0.27
N LEU A 27 6.98 -10.81 1.36
CA LEU A 27 7.38 -10.03 2.53
C LEU A 27 8.59 -9.11 2.23
N ALA A 28 9.54 -9.57 1.42
CA ALA A 28 10.67 -8.76 1.00
C ALA A 28 10.22 -7.59 0.10
N ALA A 29 9.32 -7.87 -0.85
CA ALA A 29 8.73 -6.84 -1.70
C ALA A 29 7.93 -5.81 -0.88
N PHE A 30 7.09 -6.27 0.05
CA PHE A 30 6.37 -5.40 0.97
C PHE A 30 7.33 -4.52 1.78
N ALA A 31 8.35 -5.11 2.41
CA ALA A 31 9.32 -4.38 3.21
C ALA A 31 10.04 -3.30 2.39
N PHE A 32 10.49 -3.66 1.17
CA PHE A 32 11.13 -2.73 0.25
C PHE A 32 10.23 -1.57 -0.15
N PHE A 33 9.00 -1.85 -0.60
CA PHE A 33 8.13 -0.77 -1.06
C PHE A 33 7.64 0.09 0.10
N TRP A 34 7.36 -0.51 1.25
CA TRP A 34 6.93 0.24 2.43
C TRP A 34 8.03 1.17 2.91
N SER A 35 9.28 0.68 2.93
CA SER A 35 10.43 1.50 3.31
C SER A 35 10.66 2.67 2.35
N HIS A 36 10.38 2.50 1.06
CA HIS A 36 10.42 3.58 0.06
C HIS A 36 9.33 4.63 0.29
N VAL A 37 8.11 4.21 0.60
CA VAL A 37 7.01 5.14 0.91
C VAL A 37 7.29 5.89 2.23
N ALA A 38 7.82 5.19 3.24
CA ALA A 38 8.24 5.81 4.50
C ALA A 38 9.39 6.83 4.30
N LEU A 39 10.37 6.49 3.44
CA LEU A 39 11.39 7.45 3.00
C LEU A 39 10.77 8.69 2.38
N PHE A 40 9.78 8.54 1.50
CA PHE A 40 9.10 9.67 0.87
C PHE A 40 8.39 10.60 1.88
N HIS A 41 7.88 10.07 3.01
CA HIS A 41 7.31 10.92 4.07
C HIS A 41 8.38 11.66 4.88
N THR A 42 9.53 11.02 5.07
CA THR A 42 10.60 11.55 5.93
C THR A 42 11.53 12.52 5.19
N LEU A 43 11.75 12.34 3.89
CA LEU A 43 12.75 13.07 3.10
C LEU A 43 12.42 14.55 2.84
N PRO A 44 11.22 14.93 2.35
CA PRO A 44 10.96 16.31 1.94
C PRO A 44 11.13 17.34 3.07
N PRO A 45 10.71 17.06 4.33
CA PRO A 45 11.01 17.94 5.46
C PRO A 45 12.51 18.05 5.76
N LEU A 46 13.28 16.97 5.55
CA LEU A 46 14.72 16.96 5.79
C LEU A 46 15.46 17.76 4.73
N LEU A 47 15.15 17.59 3.45
CA LEU A 47 15.86 18.29 2.37
C LEU A 47 15.64 19.80 2.36
N ARG A 48 14.45 20.26 2.77
CA ARG A 48 14.17 21.69 2.96
C ARG A 48 15.01 22.30 4.09
N SER A 49 15.57 21.48 4.98
CA SER A 49 16.42 21.92 6.11
C SER A 49 17.93 21.85 5.84
N GLY A 50 18.34 21.60 4.59
CA GLY A 50 19.74 21.66 4.15
C GLY A 50 20.48 20.32 4.18
N TRP A 51 21.74 20.31 3.71
CA TRP A 51 22.52 19.10 3.44
C TRP A 51 22.78 18.22 4.69
N ARG A 52 22.82 18.80 5.89
CA ARG A 52 23.02 18.04 7.14
C ARG A 52 21.87 17.09 7.44
N SER A 53 20.67 17.46 7.03
CA SER A 53 19.46 16.67 7.20
C SER A 53 19.39 15.49 6.23
N ASN A 54 20.12 15.57 5.11
CA ASN A 54 20.28 14.45 4.16
C ASN A 54 21.15 13.33 4.73
N LEU A 55 21.93 13.57 5.79
CA LEU A 55 22.68 12.50 6.46
C LEU A 55 21.75 11.48 7.13
N TYR A 56 20.53 11.87 7.53
CA TYR A 56 19.52 10.93 8.04
C TYR A 56 18.86 10.11 6.93
N ALA A 57 18.83 10.62 5.70
CA ALA A 57 18.28 9.91 4.55
C ALA A 57 19.13 8.70 4.13
N ILE A 58 20.45 8.79 4.29
CA ILE A 58 21.39 7.75 3.84
C ILE A 58 21.16 6.44 4.61
N PRO A 59 21.15 6.41 5.95
CA PRO A 59 20.82 5.19 6.71
C PRO A 59 19.46 4.59 6.34
N LEU A 60 18.45 5.45 6.12
CA LEU A 60 17.10 5.01 5.75
C LEU A 60 17.04 4.41 4.33
N THR A 61 17.82 4.96 3.40
CA THR A 61 17.95 4.43 2.05
C THR A 61 18.71 3.11 2.07
N VAL A 62 19.82 3.04 2.80
CA VAL A 62 20.59 1.80 2.99
C VAL A 62 19.71 0.72 3.62
N LEU A 63 18.93 1.06 4.64
CA LEU A 63 18.00 0.15 5.30
C LEU A 63 16.88 -0.33 4.36
N SER A 64 16.39 0.53 3.47
CA SER A 64 15.41 0.16 2.45
C SER A 64 15.96 -0.85 1.44
N LEU A 65 17.16 -0.59 0.93
CA LEU A 65 17.85 -1.49 0.01
C LEU A 65 18.22 -2.82 0.69
N SER A 66 18.55 -2.75 1.99
CA SER A 66 18.81 -3.91 2.83
C SER A 66 17.62 -4.88 2.89
N CYS A 67 16.38 -4.38 2.82
CA CYS A 67 15.19 -5.25 2.82
C CYS A 67 15.11 -6.18 1.60
N LEU A 68 15.74 -5.82 0.47
CA LEU A 68 15.87 -6.68 -0.72
C LEU A 68 17.10 -7.60 -0.64
N ALA A 69 18.22 -7.08 -0.14
CA ALA A 69 19.50 -7.76 -0.19
C ALA A 69 19.67 -8.83 0.90
N PHE A 70 19.05 -8.65 2.07
CA PHE A 70 19.31 -9.55 3.20
C PHE A 70 18.44 -10.83 3.18
N PRO A 71 19.00 -11.95 3.69
CA PRO A 71 18.29 -13.22 3.86
C PRO A 71 17.02 -13.08 4.72
N SER A 72 16.10 -14.03 4.53
CA SER A 72 14.82 -14.15 5.25
C SER A 72 14.93 -14.03 6.77
N LEU A 73 16.03 -14.54 7.36
CA LEU A 73 16.28 -14.56 8.79
C LEU A 73 16.36 -13.15 9.43
N PHE A 74 16.74 -12.12 8.67
CA PHE A 74 16.90 -10.75 9.20
C PHE A 74 15.73 -9.82 8.89
N ARG A 75 14.80 -10.22 8.00
CA ARG A 75 13.71 -9.32 7.53
C ARG A 75 12.76 -8.89 8.64
N GLY A 76 12.44 -9.79 9.57
CA GLY A 76 11.61 -9.43 10.74
C GLY A 76 12.24 -8.33 11.58
N THR A 77 13.55 -8.44 11.85
CA THR A 77 14.31 -7.41 12.59
C THR A 77 14.38 -6.09 11.83
N LEU A 78 14.61 -6.13 10.52
CA LEU A 78 14.61 -4.93 9.66
C LEU A 78 13.24 -4.23 9.67
N LEU A 79 12.15 -4.99 9.60
CA LEU A 79 10.79 -4.46 9.70
C LEU A 79 10.52 -3.81 11.06
N LEU A 80 10.96 -4.42 12.17
CA LEU A 80 10.83 -3.80 13.50
C LEU A 80 11.65 -2.51 13.61
N PHE A 81 12.87 -2.50 13.07
CA PHE A 81 13.69 -1.29 13.05
C PHE A 81 13.00 -0.18 12.25
N TRP A 82 12.39 -0.50 11.12
CA TRP A 82 11.54 0.44 10.35
C TRP A 82 10.37 0.98 11.15
N VAL A 83 9.69 0.14 11.94
CA VAL A 83 8.63 0.58 12.84
C VAL A 83 9.16 1.62 13.83
N VAL A 84 10.30 1.35 14.47
CA VAL A 84 10.91 2.27 15.45
C VAL A 84 11.22 3.62 14.79
N VAL A 85 11.90 3.61 13.64
CA VAL A 85 12.23 4.84 12.89
C VAL A 85 10.97 5.65 12.59
N ASN A 86 9.95 5.02 12.02
CA ASN A 86 8.73 5.72 11.64
C ASN A 86 7.99 6.29 12.85
N LEU A 87 7.87 5.53 13.93
CA LEU A 87 7.25 6.02 15.16
C LEU A 87 8.02 7.19 15.78
N SER A 88 9.35 7.12 15.83
CA SER A 88 10.18 8.23 16.32
C SER A 88 10.00 9.50 15.48
N PHE A 89 9.93 9.36 14.15
CA PHE A 89 9.66 10.49 13.27
C PHE A 89 8.27 11.10 13.49
N LEU A 90 7.24 10.25 13.58
CA LEU A 90 5.87 10.69 13.82
C LEU A 90 5.71 11.39 15.17
N LEU A 91 6.35 10.88 16.23
CA LEU A 91 6.36 11.52 17.55
C LEU A 91 7.03 12.90 17.52
N ALA A 92 8.08 13.07 16.73
CA ALA A 92 8.80 14.35 16.63
C ALA A 92 8.06 15.41 15.81
N ARG A 93 7.20 15.01 14.85
CA ARG A 93 6.56 15.93 13.89
C ARG A 93 5.05 16.12 14.11
N GLY A 94 4.41 15.27 14.91
CA GLY A 94 2.97 15.29 15.15
C GLY A 94 2.16 14.65 14.01
N SER A 95 0.91 14.26 14.32
CA SER A 95 0.03 13.55 13.39
C SER A 95 -1.21 14.36 13.04
N VAL A 96 -1.44 14.69 11.76
CA VAL A 96 -2.70 15.36 11.35
C VAL A 96 -3.30 14.86 10.03
N SER A 97 -2.75 13.81 9.40
CA SER A 97 -3.22 13.36 8.07
C SER A 97 -3.49 11.86 7.99
N ASN A 98 -4.39 11.47 7.08
CA ASN A 98 -4.82 10.08 6.85
C ASN A 98 -3.66 9.12 6.53
N HIS A 99 -2.61 9.61 5.85
CA HIS A 99 -1.43 8.79 5.56
C HIS A 99 -0.64 8.44 6.83
N ILE A 100 -0.56 9.34 7.82
CA ILE A 100 0.08 9.06 9.11
C ILE A 100 -0.70 8.00 9.88
N LEU A 101 -2.04 8.09 9.90
CA LEU A 101 -2.88 7.07 10.52
C LEU A 101 -2.68 5.70 9.85
N MET A 102 -2.62 5.66 8.52
CA MET A 102 -2.35 4.43 7.77
C MET A 102 -0.95 3.86 8.08
N GLU A 103 0.05 4.72 8.21
CA GLU A 103 1.42 4.32 8.59
C GLU A 103 1.49 3.74 10.00
N LEU A 104 0.76 4.32 10.96
CA LEU A 104 0.60 3.75 12.30
C LEU A 104 -0.08 2.38 12.24
N CYS A 105 -1.09 2.20 11.39
CA CYS A 105 -1.72 0.90 11.18
C CYS A 105 -0.74 -0.12 10.61
N MET A 106 0.07 0.26 9.62
CA MET A 106 1.15 -0.60 9.07
C MET A 106 2.13 -1.03 10.16
N CYS A 107 2.60 -0.07 10.98
CA CYS A 107 3.48 -0.36 12.10
C CYS A 107 2.85 -1.35 13.09
N ALA A 108 1.60 -1.11 13.48
CA ALA A 108 0.85 -2.01 14.37
C ALA A 108 0.67 -3.40 13.75
N ALA A 109 0.43 -3.49 12.44
CA ALA A 109 0.28 -4.76 11.73
C ALA A 109 1.59 -5.55 11.70
N VAL A 110 2.71 -4.88 11.43
CA VAL A 110 4.05 -5.48 11.47
C VAL A 110 4.36 -6.03 12.87
N ILE A 111 4.22 -5.22 13.92
CA ILE A 111 4.45 -5.65 15.32
C ILE A 111 3.57 -6.86 15.64
N THR A 112 2.26 -6.75 15.38
CA THR A 112 1.29 -7.81 15.67
C THR A 112 1.64 -9.10 14.93
N SER A 113 2.05 -8.99 13.66
CA SER A 113 2.42 -10.16 12.84
C SER A 113 3.66 -10.87 13.36
N ILE A 114 4.67 -10.13 13.82
CA ILE A 114 5.91 -10.69 14.35
C ILE A 114 5.67 -11.35 15.70
N VAL A 115 4.93 -10.69 16.60
CA VAL A 115 4.55 -11.26 17.90
C VAL A 115 3.71 -12.52 17.72
N ALA A 116 2.69 -12.47 16.85
CA ALA A 116 1.85 -13.65 16.56
C ALA A 116 2.67 -14.81 15.96
N SER A 117 3.66 -14.49 15.11
CA SER A 117 4.54 -15.51 14.51
C SER A 117 5.49 -16.14 15.53
N ALA A 118 5.98 -15.37 16.49
CA ALA A 118 6.83 -15.87 17.58
C ALA A 118 6.08 -16.77 18.56
N ILE A 119 4.80 -16.47 18.84
CA ILE A 119 3.95 -17.27 19.74
C ILE A 119 3.36 -18.50 19.02
N GLY A 120 3.19 -18.44 17.70
CA GLY A 120 2.54 -19.48 16.92
C GLY A 120 3.32 -20.80 16.87
N THR A 121 2.66 -21.90 17.26
CA THR A 121 3.22 -23.27 17.29
C THR A 121 3.33 -23.96 15.92
N ALA A 122 3.03 -23.27 14.81
CA ALA A 122 3.00 -23.87 13.48
C ALA A 122 4.39 -24.38 13.02
N ARG A 123 4.41 -25.46 12.22
CA ARG A 123 5.62 -26.12 11.68
C ARG A 123 6.27 -25.40 10.48
N GLU A 124 5.75 -24.24 10.09
CA GLU A 124 6.24 -23.47 8.94
C GLU A 124 7.41 -22.54 9.31
N GLY A 125 8.21 -22.13 8.33
CA GLY A 125 9.29 -21.15 8.54
C GLY A 125 8.77 -19.81 9.05
N GLN A 126 9.56 -19.13 9.88
CA GLN A 126 9.18 -17.88 10.56
C GLN A 126 8.70 -16.77 9.61
N GLU A 127 9.29 -16.71 8.43
CA GLU A 127 8.89 -15.73 7.41
C GLU A 127 7.48 -15.99 6.87
N ALA A 128 7.14 -17.25 6.56
CA ALA A 128 5.83 -17.61 6.04
C ALA A 128 4.73 -17.31 7.07
N LYS A 129 5.01 -17.57 8.36
CA LYS A 129 4.12 -17.17 9.47
C LYS A 129 3.93 -15.66 9.52
N THR A 130 5.03 -14.91 9.51
CA THR A 130 4.99 -13.43 9.56
C THR A 130 4.17 -12.87 8.42
N GLN A 131 4.41 -13.35 7.20
CA GLN A 131 3.66 -12.95 6.02
C GLN A 131 2.16 -13.27 6.14
N TYR A 132 1.81 -14.48 6.60
CA TYR A 132 0.42 -14.89 6.81
C TYR A 132 -0.30 -14.00 7.83
N TYR A 133 0.29 -13.77 9.00
CA TYR A 133 -0.31 -12.92 10.03
C TYR A 133 -0.38 -11.44 9.60
N LEU A 134 0.64 -10.95 8.90
CA LEU A 134 0.68 -9.59 8.38
C LEU A 134 -0.48 -9.36 7.38
N GLY A 135 -0.66 -10.26 6.41
CA GLY A 135 -1.76 -10.18 5.45
C GLY A 135 -3.12 -10.19 6.14
N ARG A 136 -3.32 -11.04 7.15
CA ARG A 136 -4.57 -11.07 7.93
C ARG A 136 -4.80 -9.80 8.74
N CYS A 137 -3.75 -9.25 9.34
CA CYS A 137 -3.84 -8.04 10.16
C CYS A 137 -4.19 -6.82 9.30
N LEU A 138 -3.42 -6.59 8.23
CA LEU A 138 -3.64 -5.48 7.30
C LEU A 138 -5.01 -5.53 6.65
N ARG A 139 -5.46 -6.73 6.25
CA ARG A 139 -6.80 -6.91 5.69
C ARG A 139 -7.90 -6.47 6.64
N LYS A 140 -7.81 -6.87 7.92
CA LYS A 140 -8.80 -6.49 8.94
C LYS A 140 -8.75 -5.00 9.27
N GLN A 141 -7.54 -4.45 9.41
CA GLN A 141 -7.35 -3.03 9.68
C GLN A 141 -7.90 -2.16 8.53
N LEU A 142 -7.54 -2.48 7.27
CA LEU A 142 -8.09 -1.78 6.11
C LEU A 142 -9.61 -1.89 6.04
N GLY A 143 -10.16 -3.08 6.23
CA GLY A 143 -11.61 -3.30 6.26
C GLY A 143 -12.30 -2.42 7.32
N ALA A 144 -11.75 -2.38 8.53
CA ALA A 144 -12.24 -1.53 9.61
C ALA A 144 -12.10 -0.03 9.29
N LEU A 145 -10.94 0.40 8.75
CA LEU A 145 -10.70 1.79 8.37
C LEU A 145 -11.70 2.28 7.33
N TYR A 146 -12.03 1.48 6.31
CA TYR A 146 -13.04 1.88 5.32
C TYR A 146 -14.44 1.99 5.91
N ILE A 147 -14.83 1.08 6.81
CA ILE A 147 -16.13 1.17 7.49
C ILE A 147 -16.19 2.44 8.35
N ILE A 148 -15.15 2.69 9.14
CA ILE A 148 -15.07 3.89 10.00
C ILE A 148 -15.06 5.16 9.13
N SER A 149 -14.34 5.17 8.02
CA SER A 149 -14.31 6.30 7.08
C SER A 149 -15.68 6.56 6.47
N ALA A 150 -16.40 5.51 6.05
CA ALA A 150 -17.75 5.61 5.55
C ALA A 150 -18.70 6.21 6.60
N ILE A 151 -18.65 5.72 7.85
CA ILE A 151 -19.43 6.27 8.96
C ILE A 151 -19.08 7.74 9.22
N HIS A 152 -17.80 8.08 9.23
CA HIS A 152 -17.34 9.45 9.44
C HIS A 152 -17.85 10.40 8.35
N LYS A 153 -17.86 9.97 7.09
CA LYS A 153 -18.39 10.75 5.96
C LYS A 153 -19.88 11.01 6.06
N MET A 154 -20.67 10.04 6.54
CA MET A 154 -22.10 10.26 6.77
C MET A 154 -22.38 11.39 7.77
N ASN A 155 -21.42 11.73 8.64
CA ASN A 155 -21.59 12.70 9.73
C ASN A 155 -20.96 14.08 9.51
N THR A 156 -20.24 14.32 8.41
CA THR A 156 -19.35 15.50 8.27
C THR A 156 -19.68 16.43 7.10
N GLY A 157 -20.92 16.41 6.60
CA GLY A 157 -21.31 17.22 5.45
C GLY A 157 -20.63 16.78 4.15
N PHE A 158 -20.13 15.54 4.10
CA PHE A 158 -19.44 14.97 2.94
C PHE A 158 -20.30 14.96 1.66
N PHE A 159 -21.62 14.95 1.81
CA PHE A 159 -22.56 15.02 0.68
C PHE A 159 -22.74 16.42 0.08
N ASP A 160 -22.20 17.46 0.71
CA ASP A 160 -22.08 18.78 0.09
C ASP A 160 -20.94 18.73 -0.95
N PRO A 161 -21.23 18.83 -2.26
CA PRO A 161 -20.19 18.73 -3.30
C PRO A 161 -19.10 19.79 -3.19
N GLN A 162 -19.37 20.92 -2.50
CA GLN A 162 -18.38 21.97 -2.28
C GLN A 162 -17.38 21.60 -1.18
N LYS A 163 -17.78 20.73 -0.25
CA LYS A 163 -16.94 20.28 0.88
C LYS A 163 -16.37 18.88 0.69
N SER A 164 -16.94 18.10 -0.23
CA SER A 164 -16.55 16.72 -0.47
C SER A 164 -15.19 16.61 -1.14
N CYS A 165 -14.27 15.86 -0.53
CA CYS A 165 -13.01 15.52 -1.17
C CYS A 165 -13.21 14.67 -2.44
N SER A 166 -14.26 13.85 -2.51
CA SER A 166 -14.55 13.04 -3.71
C SER A 166 -14.94 13.93 -4.90
N SER A 167 -15.77 14.94 -4.68
CA SER A 167 -16.14 15.91 -5.73
C SER A 167 -14.92 16.70 -6.20
N GLN A 168 -14.05 17.13 -5.28
CA GLN A 168 -12.79 17.82 -5.61
C GLN A 168 -11.86 16.94 -6.46
N ILE A 169 -11.64 15.69 -6.06
CA ILE A 169 -10.77 14.76 -6.79
C ILE A 169 -11.29 14.52 -8.20
N ILE A 170 -12.59 14.26 -8.36
CA ILE A 170 -13.20 14.08 -9.68
C ILE A 170 -13.04 15.34 -10.53
N ALA A 171 -13.30 16.53 -9.98
CA ALA A 171 -13.14 17.78 -10.71
C ALA A 171 -11.69 17.98 -11.17
N ILE A 172 -10.72 17.82 -10.27
CA ILE A 172 -9.30 18.00 -10.54
C ILE A 172 -8.82 16.99 -11.59
N THR A 173 -9.13 15.71 -11.41
CA THR A 173 -8.75 14.64 -12.34
C THR A 173 -9.33 14.89 -13.73
N THR A 174 -10.60 15.29 -13.80
CA THR A 174 -11.29 15.62 -15.06
C THR A 174 -10.60 16.79 -15.76
N ILE A 175 -10.29 17.87 -15.04
CA ILE A 175 -9.65 19.07 -15.61
C ILE A 175 -8.21 18.78 -16.05
N GLN A 176 -7.46 17.99 -15.29
CA GLN A 176 -6.05 17.72 -15.55
C GLN A 176 -5.84 16.68 -16.66
N LEU A 177 -6.66 15.64 -16.73
CA LEU A 177 -6.40 14.48 -17.59
C LEU A 177 -7.25 14.44 -18.87
N LEU A 178 -8.39 15.14 -18.92
CA LEU A 178 -9.23 15.15 -20.12
C LEU A 178 -8.91 16.34 -21.04
N PRO A 179 -8.98 16.13 -22.37
CA PRO A 179 -8.94 17.22 -23.34
C PRO A 179 -9.99 18.30 -23.05
N LYS A 180 -9.65 19.58 -23.24
CA LYS A 180 -10.56 20.71 -22.98
C LYS A 180 -11.91 20.60 -23.70
N SER A 181 -11.93 19.98 -24.88
CA SER A 181 -13.17 19.68 -25.61
C SER A 181 -14.06 18.75 -24.80
N LEU A 182 -13.51 17.64 -24.27
CA LEU A 182 -14.25 16.69 -23.43
C LEU A 182 -14.62 17.27 -22.08
N VAL A 183 -13.84 18.18 -21.48
CA VAL A 183 -14.22 18.82 -20.21
C VAL A 183 -15.50 19.65 -20.34
N LYS A 184 -15.74 20.28 -21.50
CA LYS A 184 -16.96 21.07 -21.78
C LYS A 184 -18.21 20.21 -21.99
N PHE A 185 -18.03 19.01 -22.56
CA PHE A 185 -19.12 18.04 -22.79
C PHE A 185 -19.29 17.05 -21.66
N ALA A 186 -18.24 16.86 -20.86
CA ALA A 186 -18.30 16.09 -19.66
C ALA A 186 -19.43 16.67 -18.81
N ILE A 187 -19.93 15.85 -17.92
CA ILE A 187 -20.93 16.23 -16.97
C ILE A 187 -20.23 16.55 -15.62
N PRO A 188 -19.23 17.47 -15.49
CA PRO A 188 -18.63 17.76 -14.20
C PRO A 188 -19.68 18.07 -13.15
N GLY A 189 -20.76 18.76 -13.49
CA GLY A 189 -21.86 19.04 -12.57
C GLY A 189 -22.47 17.77 -11.96
N GLN A 190 -22.91 16.81 -12.78
CA GLN A 190 -23.52 15.57 -12.25
C GLN A 190 -22.48 14.62 -11.65
N LEU A 191 -21.28 14.52 -12.22
CA LEU A 191 -20.21 13.67 -11.68
C LEU A 191 -19.73 14.19 -10.33
N THR A 192 -19.57 15.50 -10.16
CA THR A 192 -19.21 16.10 -8.86
C THR A 192 -20.34 16.00 -7.85
N TYR A 193 -21.61 16.07 -8.29
CA TYR A 193 -22.76 15.90 -7.41
C TYR A 193 -22.95 14.45 -6.93
N THR A 194 -22.65 13.46 -7.78
CA THR A 194 -22.79 12.04 -7.45
C THR A 194 -21.53 11.43 -6.82
N ALA A 195 -20.36 12.06 -6.98
CA ALA A 195 -19.09 11.60 -6.42
C ALA A 195 -19.10 11.30 -4.91
N PRO A 196 -19.75 12.09 -4.04
CA PRO A 196 -19.81 11.76 -2.61
C PRO A 196 -20.52 10.43 -2.36
N LEU A 197 -21.69 10.23 -2.97
CA LEU A 197 -22.44 8.99 -2.82
C LEU A 197 -21.62 7.78 -3.31
N MET A 198 -20.98 7.91 -4.48
CA MET A 198 -20.11 6.86 -5.02
C MET A 198 -18.92 6.58 -4.12
N GLY A 199 -18.27 7.61 -3.58
CA GLY A 199 -17.16 7.46 -2.64
C GLY A 199 -17.57 6.72 -1.37
N LEU A 200 -18.74 7.04 -0.82
CA LEU A 200 -19.30 6.34 0.34
C LEU A 200 -19.60 4.87 0.03
N LEU A 201 -20.29 4.60 -1.08
CA LEU A 201 -20.65 3.23 -1.49
C LEU A 201 -19.40 2.38 -1.71
N ILE A 202 -18.37 2.92 -2.37
CA ILE A 202 -17.11 2.23 -2.60
C ILE A 202 -16.44 1.88 -1.27
N GLU A 203 -16.40 2.78 -0.28
CA GLU A 203 -15.83 2.47 1.03
C GLU A 203 -16.62 1.43 1.81
N ILE A 204 -17.95 1.45 1.75
CA ILE A 204 -18.78 0.41 2.38
C ILE A 204 -18.48 -0.95 1.73
N VAL A 205 -18.49 -1.01 0.40
CA VAL A 205 -18.22 -2.24 -0.37
C VAL A 205 -16.81 -2.76 -0.07
N MET A 206 -15.80 -1.87 -0.05
CA MET A 206 -14.43 -2.25 0.29
C MET A 206 -14.31 -2.75 1.73
N GLY A 207 -14.92 -2.05 2.69
CA GLY A 207 -14.90 -2.42 4.10
C GLY A 207 -15.48 -3.81 4.33
N LEU A 208 -16.70 -4.05 3.86
CA LEU A 208 -17.38 -5.33 4.00
C LEU A 208 -16.67 -6.44 3.21
N GLY A 209 -16.25 -6.15 1.99
CA GLY A 209 -15.59 -7.11 1.12
C GLY A 209 -14.23 -7.57 1.66
N LEU A 210 -13.45 -6.65 2.27
CA LEU A 210 -12.20 -7.00 2.94
C LEU A 210 -12.44 -7.79 4.23
N LEU A 211 -13.56 -7.61 4.92
CA LEU A 211 -13.88 -8.43 6.10
C LEU A 211 -14.54 -9.78 5.74
N SER A 212 -14.98 -9.97 4.51
CA SER A 212 -15.67 -11.18 4.05
C SER A 212 -14.78 -12.43 4.01
N THR A 213 -15.22 -13.53 4.63
CA THR A 213 -14.48 -14.80 4.60
C THR A 213 -14.47 -15.48 3.21
N ARG A 214 -15.29 -14.99 2.29
CA ARG A 214 -15.42 -15.51 0.91
C ARG A 214 -14.28 -15.04 0.01
N SER A 215 -13.56 -15.99 -0.60
CA SER A 215 -12.36 -15.70 -1.39
C SER A 215 -12.64 -14.95 -2.70
N ASP A 216 -13.78 -15.23 -3.35
CA ASP A 216 -14.28 -14.54 -4.54
C ASP A 216 -14.58 -13.07 -4.25
N VAL A 217 -15.31 -12.81 -3.15
CA VAL A 217 -15.62 -11.45 -2.70
C VAL A 217 -14.35 -10.67 -2.40
N LEU A 218 -13.39 -11.27 -1.70
CA LEU A 218 -12.11 -10.64 -1.39
C LEU A 218 -11.34 -10.24 -2.65
N ARG A 219 -11.28 -11.13 -3.66
CA ARG A 219 -10.57 -10.86 -4.93
C ARG A 219 -11.18 -9.68 -5.66
N ILE A 220 -12.50 -9.68 -5.86
CA ILE A 220 -13.22 -8.58 -6.52
C ILE A 220 -12.99 -7.27 -5.75
N THR A 221 -13.11 -7.33 -4.42
CA THR A 221 -12.93 -6.17 -3.55
C THR A 221 -11.52 -5.60 -3.66
N THR A 222 -10.49 -6.44 -3.72
CA THR A 222 -9.12 -5.97 -3.90
C THR A 222 -8.91 -5.28 -5.24
N VAL A 223 -9.49 -5.79 -6.32
CA VAL A 223 -9.40 -5.13 -7.64
C VAL A 223 -10.07 -3.75 -7.57
N ILE A 224 -11.27 -3.66 -6.98
CA ILE A 224 -11.98 -2.39 -6.78
C ILE A 224 -11.13 -1.43 -5.93
N ALA A 225 -10.55 -1.91 -4.83
CA ALA A 225 -9.72 -1.09 -3.95
C ALA A 225 -8.43 -0.60 -4.61
N GLN A 226 -7.78 -1.45 -5.42
CA GLN A 226 -6.62 -1.05 -6.20
C GLN A 226 -6.98 0.03 -7.22
N ALA A 227 -8.06 -0.18 -7.99
CA ALA A 227 -8.54 0.81 -8.95
C ALA A 227 -8.91 2.14 -8.26
N PHE A 228 -9.57 2.07 -7.11
CA PHE A 228 -9.91 3.23 -6.30
C PHE A 228 -8.67 4.01 -5.86
N HIS A 229 -7.65 3.34 -5.31
CA HIS A 229 -6.42 4.02 -4.88
C HIS A 229 -5.57 4.54 -6.03
N VAL A 230 -5.55 3.86 -7.18
CA VAL A 230 -4.94 4.40 -8.39
C VAL A 230 -5.63 5.70 -8.79
N MET A 231 -6.97 5.72 -8.83
CA MET A 231 -7.75 6.92 -9.13
C MET A 231 -7.45 8.08 -8.16
N LEU A 232 -7.36 7.80 -6.85
CA LEU A 232 -7.02 8.81 -5.84
C LEU A 232 -5.58 9.35 -6.00
N ALA A 233 -4.68 8.56 -6.57
CA ALA A 233 -3.29 8.95 -6.84
C ALA A 233 -3.10 9.69 -8.17
N LEU A 234 -4.10 9.69 -9.08
CA LEU A 234 -4.02 10.33 -10.38
C LEU A 234 -3.89 11.87 -10.35
N PRO A 235 -4.57 12.61 -9.46
CA PRO A 235 -4.39 14.06 -9.38
C PRO A 235 -2.91 14.42 -9.21
N LEU A 236 -2.44 15.36 -10.02
CA LEU A 236 -1.09 15.89 -9.93
C LEU A 236 -0.95 16.74 -8.65
N PRO A 237 0.27 16.89 -8.10
CA PRO A 237 0.52 17.77 -6.97
C PRO A 237 0.01 19.20 -7.20
N PRO A 238 -0.47 19.91 -6.15
CA PRO A 238 -0.44 19.52 -4.73
C PRO A 238 -1.63 18.67 -4.27
N SER A 239 -2.60 18.37 -5.15
CA SER A 239 -3.85 17.68 -4.79
C SER A 239 -3.76 16.15 -4.84
N SER A 240 -2.54 15.62 -4.91
CA SER A 240 -2.31 14.18 -5.00
C SER A 240 -2.49 13.51 -3.64
N PHE A 241 -3.31 12.47 -3.59
CA PHE A 241 -3.44 11.58 -2.42
C PHE A 241 -2.48 10.38 -2.52
N TYR A 242 -1.43 10.49 -3.35
CA TYR A 242 -0.48 9.41 -3.58
C TYR A 242 0.09 8.79 -2.30
N PRO A 243 0.56 9.54 -1.29
CA PRO A 243 1.29 8.89 -0.19
C PRO A 243 0.38 7.96 0.64
N PHE A 244 -0.87 8.38 0.87
CA PHE A 244 -1.90 7.53 1.46
C PHE A 244 -2.26 6.33 0.56
N SER A 245 -2.43 6.59 -0.74
CA SER A 245 -2.86 5.57 -1.71
C SER A 245 -1.78 4.50 -1.92
N ALA A 246 -0.51 4.90 -1.94
CA ALA A 246 0.64 4.02 -2.02
C ALA A 246 0.66 3.07 -0.81
N LEU A 247 0.54 3.58 0.43
CA LEU A 247 0.45 2.73 1.61
C LEU A 247 -0.70 1.71 1.51
N CYS A 248 -1.89 2.14 1.08
CA CYS A 248 -3.02 1.24 0.91
C CYS A 248 -2.77 0.16 -0.15
N LEU A 249 -2.13 0.52 -1.27
CA LEU A 249 -1.77 -0.43 -2.32
C LEU A 249 -0.76 -1.47 -1.82
N LEU A 250 0.23 -1.05 -1.04
CA LEU A 250 1.25 -1.95 -0.48
C LEU A 250 0.67 -2.98 0.49
N ALA A 251 -0.38 -2.62 1.23
CA ALA A 251 -1.05 -3.55 2.12
C ALA A 251 -1.64 -4.76 1.37
N PHE A 252 -1.93 -4.66 0.07
CA PHE A 252 -2.42 -5.79 -0.72
C PHE A 252 -1.36 -6.82 -1.08
N ILE A 253 -0.06 -6.49 -0.98
CA ILE A 253 1.03 -7.43 -1.24
C ILE A 253 0.95 -8.64 -0.31
N PRO A 254 0.99 -8.49 1.03
CA PRO A 254 0.87 -9.63 1.94
C PRO A 254 -0.54 -10.24 1.95
N ILE A 255 -1.59 -9.50 1.58
CA ILE A 255 -2.97 -10.04 1.49
C ILE A 255 -3.10 -11.04 0.34
N HIS A 256 -2.46 -10.77 -0.81
CA HIS A 256 -2.51 -11.60 -2.02
C HIS A 256 -1.13 -12.09 -2.43
N ALA A 257 -0.37 -12.56 -1.45
CA ALA A 257 1.05 -12.86 -1.59
C ALA A 257 1.38 -13.82 -2.75
N GLU A 258 0.57 -14.86 -2.95
CA GLU A 258 0.75 -15.82 -4.04
C GLU A 258 0.52 -15.19 -5.43
N ALA A 259 -0.56 -14.43 -5.58
CA ALA A 259 -0.88 -13.75 -6.84
C ALA A 259 0.16 -12.68 -7.16
N PHE A 260 0.61 -11.95 -6.14
CA PHE A 260 1.67 -10.96 -6.28
C PHE A 260 3.00 -11.59 -6.69
N SER A 261 3.43 -12.70 -6.07
CA SER A 261 4.65 -13.40 -6.49
C SER A 261 4.59 -13.83 -7.96
N LYS A 262 3.47 -14.37 -8.42
CA LYS A 262 3.30 -14.77 -9.83
C LYS A 262 3.37 -13.57 -10.78
N ALA A 263 2.69 -12.48 -10.44
CA ALA A 263 2.71 -11.25 -11.24
C ALA A 263 4.12 -10.64 -11.30
N LEU A 264 4.80 -10.56 -10.15
CA LEU A 264 6.15 -10.02 -10.06
C LEU A 264 7.14 -10.88 -10.85
N GLN A 265 7.03 -12.21 -10.84
CA GLN A 265 7.89 -13.07 -11.67
C GLN A 265 7.80 -12.73 -13.17
N ASN A 266 6.59 -12.41 -13.65
CA ASN A 266 6.36 -12.09 -15.05
C ASN A 266 6.78 -10.66 -15.42
N HIS A 267 6.79 -9.75 -14.45
CA HIS A 267 6.95 -8.30 -14.69
C HIS A 267 7.96 -7.60 -13.76
N TRP A 268 8.94 -8.33 -13.21
CA TRP A 268 9.83 -7.76 -12.18
C TRP A 268 10.70 -6.63 -12.73
N ARG A 269 11.08 -6.68 -14.01
CA ARG A 269 11.90 -5.63 -14.65
C ARG A 269 11.11 -4.34 -14.74
N GLU A 270 9.88 -4.43 -15.21
CA GLU A 270 8.94 -3.33 -15.33
C GLU A 270 8.61 -2.77 -13.95
N ALA A 271 8.36 -3.62 -12.95
CA ALA A 271 8.10 -3.18 -11.58
C ALA A 271 9.29 -2.42 -11.00
N VAL A 272 10.52 -2.93 -11.12
CA VAL A 272 11.72 -2.24 -10.63
C VAL A 272 11.93 -0.92 -11.37
N CYS A 273 11.77 -0.89 -12.69
CA CYS A 273 11.90 0.33 -13.49
C CYS A 273 10.84 1.37 -13.11
N ILE A 274 9.58 0.98 -12.98
CA ILE A 274 8.49 1.89 -12.58
C ILE A 274 8.78 2.48 -11.21
N PHE A 275 9.17 1.67 -10.22
CA PHE A 275 9.46 2.18 -8.88
C PHE A 275 10.72 3.07 -8.85
N ALA A 276 11.78 2.67 -9.54
CA ALA A 276 13.01 3.45 -9.63
C ALA A 276 12.81 4.79 -10.35
N LEU A 277 11.88 4.87 -11.31
CA LEU A 277 11.55 6.09 -12.06
C LEU A 277 10.51 6.96 -11.33
N MET A 278 9.54 6.35 -10.65
CA MET A 278 8.52 7.08 -9.89
C MET A 278 9.12 7.77 -8.67
N CYS A 279 10.10 7.18 -7.98
CA CYS A 279 10.71 7.82 -6.80
C CYS A 279 11.30 9.23 -7.10
N PRO A 280 12.16 9.43 -8.11
CA PRO A 280 12.70 10.75 -8.47
C PRO A 280 11.66 11.70 -9.07
N LEU A 281 10.75 11.19 -9.91
CA LEU A 281 9.72 12.02 -10.54
C LEU A 281 8.74 12.57 -9.51
N MET A 282 8.37 11.77 -8.52
CA MET A 282 7.47 12.23 -7.45
C MET A 282 8.18 13.13 -6.45
N TYR A 283 9.48 12.94 -6.26
CA TYR A 283 10.33 13.81 -5.47
C TYR A 283 10.46 15.23 -6.07
N TYR A 284 10.49 15.34 -7.40
CA TYR A 284 10.64 16.63 -8.08
C TYR A 284 9.35 17.48 -8.12
N TRP A 285 8.20 16.89 -7.80
CA TRP A 285 6.89 17.54 -7.90
C TRP A 285 6.20 17.79 -6.54
N GLY A 286 6.85 17.44 -5.42
CA GLY A 286 6.34 17.62 -4.03
C GLY A 286 6.98 18.76 -3.23
#